data_AF-A0A7G2CAU2-F1
#
_entry.id   AF-A0A7G2CAU2-F1
#
_cell.length_a   1.000
_cell.length_b   1.000
_cell.length_c   1.000
_cell.angle_alpha   90.00
_cell.angle_beta   90.00
_cell.angle_gamma   90.00
#
_symmetry.space_group_name_H-M   'P 1'
#
loop_
_entity.id
_entity.type
_entity.pdbx_description
1 polymer ?
#
loop_
_entity_poly.entity_id
_entity_poly.type
_entity_poly.pdbx_seq_one_letter_code
_entity_poly.pdbx_strand_id
1 'polypeptide(L)'
;MLPLAARQSYLENGYAIVHNVLSPSTAAALREGARRSALARAQYYSDFPTMNRIFQSVKSSSTSDPLYDALHSHLHKRKVLLEFYKQQRRRKRRSAALAAKLLKGRKIESLSGDEMYQLSQLMAEEVKKAFGKNCTSTVKNDPQMLAAINQYRANLWMTDDALGELIHHRDEFVRPIGELAEVVGGVDRPVLFGDVANLRHPYGNPVAYQCMAPQIGTRTNPTGKKEVAVSMVVFTHKPHKLLFEPHVLRNSHRCVREQYGQQVSPKHLAVRFLPMEVHIPEQIKRFTFDKTVVGEPLNCDAIEPGSVLVMDPHLMTAFGPNFTNAVEVLYRINVVSETAKPSVKPPSWIRGWRSTAGEINFISPKVFPRLY
;
A
#
# COMPACT_ATOMS: atom_id res chain seq x y z
N MET A 1 0.27 27.58 -0.93
CA MET A 1 1.54 27.39 -1.66
C MET A 1 1.18 26.97 -3.08
N LEU A 2 1.75 27.59 -4.12
CA LEU A 2 1.43 27.23 -5.52
C LEU A 2 1.80 25.76 -5.79
N PRO A 3 0.98 24.96 -6.50
CA PRO A 3 1.26 23.55 -6.76
C PRO A 3 2.63 23.30 -7.44
N LEU A 4 3.12 24.26 -8.21
CA LEU A 4 4.44 24.23 -8.85
C LEU A 4 5.61 24.28 -7.85
N ALA A 5 5.52 25.12 -6.81
CA ALA A 5 6.58 25.21 -5.80
C ALA A 5 6.65 23.93 -4.96
N ALA A 6 5.49 23.36 -4.62
CA ALA A 6 5.41 22.06 -3.95
C ALA A 6 5.99 20.96 -4.84
N ARG A 7 5.68 20.93 -6.14
CA ARG A 7 6.26 19.99 -7.09
C ARG A 7 7.78 20.12 -7.19
N GLN A 8 8.29 21.35 -7.24
CA GLN A 8 9.73 21.60 -7.29
C GLN A 8 10.43 21.08 -6.02
N SER A 9 9.94 21.43 -4.83
CA SER A 9 10.48 20.90 -3.57
C SER A 9 10.44 19.36 -3.54
N TYR A 10 9.35 18.76 -4.01
CA TYR A 10 9.21 17.31 -4.08
C TYR A 10 10.28 16.67 -4.97
N LEU A 11 10.52 17.23 -6.15
CA LEU A 11 11.53 16.71 -7.09
C LEU A 11 12.96 16.91 -6.60
N GLU A 12 13.23 18.03 -5.91
CA GLU A 12 14.55 18.35 -5.38
C GLU A 12 14.88 17.52 -4.14
N ASN A 13 14.01 17.56 -3.13
CA ASN A 13 14.25 17.03 -1.79
C ASN A 13 13.69 15.62 -1.58
N GLY A 14 12.77 15.18 -2.44
CA GLY A 14 11.97 13.97 -2.27
C GLY A 14 10.71 14.18 -1.44
N TYR A 15 10.41 15.41 -1.00
CA TYR A 15 9.17 15.75 -0.29
C TYR A 15 8.75 17.21 -0.45
N ALA A 16 7.49 17.47 -0.16
CA ALA A 16 6.93 18.81 -0.02
C ALA A 16 5.84 18.82 1.06
N ILE A 17 5.72 19.93 1.79
CA ILE A 17 4.61 20.14 2.72
C ILE A 17 3.64 21.11 2.07
N VAL A 18 2.38 20.71 1.98
CA VAL A 18 1.30 21.56 1.51
C VAL A 18 0.36 21.83 2.68
N HIS A 19 0.17 23.10 2.98
CA HIS A 19 -0.65 23.57 4.10
C HIS A 19 -2.10 23.78 3.66
N ASN A 20 -3.03 23.71 4.60
CA ASN A 20 -4.47 23.98 4.40
C ASN A 20 -5.10 23.14 3.27
N VAL A 21 -4.72 21.87 3.16
CA VAL A 21 -5.22 20.96 2.11
C VAL A 21 -6.60 20.45 2.48
N LEU A 22 -6.75 19.96 3.71
CA LEU A 22 -8.02 19.52 4.27
C LEU A 22 -8.53 20.55 5.27
N SER A 23 -9.86 20.67 5.36
CA SER A 23 -10.47 21.50 6.39
C SER A 23 -10.20 20.91 7.79
N PRO A 24 -10.21 21.73 8.86
CA PRO A 24 -10.06 21.24 10.22
C PRO A 24 -11.10 20.17 10.62
N SER A 25 -12.34 20.29 10.14
CA SER A 25 -13.39 19.30 10.38
C SER A 25 -13.11 17.97 9.68
N THR A 26 -12.65 18.01 8.43
CA THR A 26 -12.24 16.80 7.69
C THR A 26 -11.04 16.13 8.37
N ALA A 27 -10.04 16.91 8.81
CA ALA A 27 -8.87 16.40 9.53
C ALA A 27 -9.25 15.77 10.89
N ALA A 28 -10.19 16.37 11.63
CA ALA A 28 -10.71 15.83 12.88
C ALA A 28 -11.50 14.53 12.67
N ALA A 29 -12.38 14.49 11.65
CA ALA A 29 -13.12 13.27 11.30
C ALA A 29 -12.16 12.13 10.91
N LEU A 30 -11.10 12.45 10.16
CA LEU A 30 -10.05 11.50 9.80
C LEU A 30 -9.31 10.98 11.04
N ARG A 31 -8.97 11.88 11.98
CA ARG A 31 -8.33 11.52 13.27
C ARG A 31 -9.17 10.53 14.05
N GLU A 32 -10.43 10.85 14.27
CA GLU A 32 -11.33 10.03 15.09
C GLU A 32 -11.67 8.71 14.42
N GLY A 33 -11.86 8.70 13.09
CA GLY A 33 -12.00 7.46 12.31
C GLY A 33 -10.77 6.57 12.39
N ALA A 34 -9.58 7.13 12.19
CA ALA A 34 -8.33 6.37 12.26
C ALA A 34 -8.07 5.83 13.67
N ARG A 35 -8.30 6.64 14.72
CA ARG A 35 -8.16 6.23 16.13
C ARG A 35 -9.12 5.10 16.48
N ARG A 36 -10.41 5.26 16.17
CA ARG A 36 -11.45 4.25 16.44
C ARG A 36 -11.15 2.93 15.72
N SER A 37 -10.80 2.99 14.43
CA SER A 37 -10.44 1.81 13.63
C SER A 37 -9.18 1.10 14.14
N ALA A 38 -8.15 1.86 14.55
CA ALA A 38 -6.92 1.30 15.09
C ALA A 38 -7.13 0.70 16.50
N LEU A 39 -7.86 1.38 17.37
CA LEU A 39 -8.19 0.92 18.73
C LEU A 39 -9.07 -0.33 18.73
N ALA A 40 -10.07 -0.40 17.84
CA ALA A 40 -10.89 -1.60 17.67
C ALA A 40 -10.05 -2.83 17.27
N ARG A 41 -8.88 -2.59 16.67
CA ARG A 41 -7.93 -3.62 16.23
C ARG A 41 -6.66 -3.63 17.06
N ALA A 42 -6.67 -3.04 18.26
CA ALA A 42 -5.48 -2.83 19.09
C ALA A 42 -4.67 -4.11 19.34
N GLN A 43 -5.30 -5.29 19.38
CA GLN A 43 -4.62 -6.58 19.50
C GLN A 43 -3.61 -6.88 18.37
N TYR A 44 -3.82 -6.30 17.18
CA TYR A 44 -2.88 -6.40 16.05
C TYR A 44 -1.83 -5.29 16.08
N TYR A 45 -2.09 -4.20 16.81
CA TYR A 45 -1.19 -3.05 17.03
C TYR A 45 -0.34 -3.17 18.30
N SER A 46 -0.70 -4.04 19.25
CA SER A 46 0.08 -4.24 20.47
C SER A 46 1.44 -4.82 20.12
N ASP A 47 2.46 -4.00 20.24
CA ASP A 47 3.84 -4.35 19.99
C ASP A 47 4.31 -5.38 21.03
N PHE A 48 4.94 -6.44 20.55
CA PHE A 48 5.50 -7.57 21.29
C PHE A 48 4.52 -8.69 21.72
N PRO A 49 4.76 -9.93 21.25
CA PRO A 49 4.47 -11.08 22.09
C PRO A 49 5.20 -10.89 23.42
N THR A 50 4.50 -10.77 24.54
CA THR A 50 5.14 -10.87 25.85
C THR A 50 5.89 -12.20 25.93
N MET A 51 7.01 -12.29 26.67
CA MET A 51 7.65 -13.60 26.90
C MET A 51 6.62 -14.62 27.40
N ASN A 52 5.65 -14.20 28.22
CA ASN A 52 4.51 -15.04 28.60
C ASN A 52 3.59 -15.44 27.44
N ARG A 53 3.32 -14.59 26.43
CA ARG A 53 2.60 -15.00 25.20
C ARG A 53 3.43 -15.90 24.30
N ILE A 54 4.76 -15.74 24.26
CA ILE A 54 5.68 -16.65 23.56
C ILE A 54 5.72 -18.00 24.29
N PHE A 55 5.87 -18.00 25.61
CA PHE A 55 5.89 -19.22 26.43
C PHE A 55 4.52 -19.87 26.55
N GLN A 56 3.42 -19.10 26.52
CA GLN A 56 2.08 -19.63 26.40
C GLN A 56 1.83 -20.15 25.00
N SER A 57 2.26 -19.48 23.91
CA SER A 57 2.17 -20.07 22.57
C SER A 57 3.02 -21.32 22.43
N VAL A 58 4.19 -21.38 23.06
CA VAL A 58 5.08 -22.56 23.13
C VAL A 58 4.47 -23.69 23.99
N LYS A 59 3.61 -23.36 24.97
CA LYS A 59 2.91 -24.33 25.83
C LYS A 59 1.49 -24.70 25.32
N SER A 60 0.85 -23.83 24.54
CA SER A 60 -0.53 -23.96 24.07
C SER A 60 -0.63 -24.30 22.58
N SER A 61 0.47 -24.23 21.84
CA SER A 61 0.59 -24.95 20.58
C SER A 61 1.05 -26.36 20.91
N SER A 62 0.16 -27.34 20.77
CA SER A 62 0.60 -28.61 20.24
C SER A 62 1.29 -28.31 18.89
N THR A 63 2.61 -28.18 18.93
CA THR A 63 3.53 -28.30 17.79
C THR A 63 2.91 -28.06 16.41
N SER A 64 2.74 -26.80 16.02
CA SER A 64 2.91 -26.45 14.61
C SER A 64 4.33 -25.93 14.45
N ASP A 65 5.23 -26.83 14.07
CA ASP A 65 6.60 -26.51 13.73
C ASP A 65 6.60 -25.34 12.71
N PRO A 66 7.37 -24.26 12.91
CA PRO A 66 7.47 -23.16 11.94
C PRO A 66 7.83 -23.63 10.52
N LEU A 67 8.56 -24.75 10.40
CA LEU A 67 8.79 -25.43 9.13
C LEU A 67 7.53 -26.13 8.62
N TYR A 68 6.72 -26.72 9.51
CA TYR A 68 5.43 -27.32 9.20
C TYR A 68 4.40 -26.27 8.75
N ASP A 69 4.31 -25.12 9.41
CA ASP A 69 3.43 -24.01 8.97
C ASP A 69 3.94 -23.35 7.68
N ALA A 70 5.26 -23.23 7.52
CA ALA A 70 5.85 -22.79 6.26
C ALA A 70 5.58 -23.81 5.14
N LEU A 71 5.69 -25.11 5.42
CA LEU A 71 5.42 -26.21 4.49
C LEU A 71 3.94 -26.24 4.16
N HIS A 72 3.03 -26.13 5.12
CA HIS A 72 1.58 -26.10 4.91
C HIS A 72 1.14 -24.84 4.18
N SER A 73 1.69 -23.68 4.54
CA SER A 73 1.49 -22.46 3.76
C SER A 73 1.99 -22.64 2.33
N HIS A 74 3.14 -23.29 2.13
CA HIS A 74 3.71 -23.56 0.81
C HIS A 74 2.93 -24.62 0.03
N LEU A 75 2.39 -25.65 0.70
CA LEU A 75 1.57 -26.71 0.13
C LEU A 75 0.17 -26.19 -0.21
N HIS A 76 -0.42 -25.38 0.66
CA HIS A 76 -1.67 -24.68 0.40
C HIS A 76 -1.50 -23.71 -0.77
N LYS A 77 -0.41 -22.90 -0.77
CA LYS A 77 -0.05 -22.04 -1.92
C LYS A 77 0.17 -22.86 -3.19
N ARG A 78 0.86 -24.00 -3.12
CA ARG A 78 1.08 -24.90 -4.26
C ARG A 78 -0.24 -25.50 -4.76
N LYS A 79 -1.15 -25.87 -3.86
CA LYS A 79 -2.48 -26.39 -4.19
C LYS A 79 -3.32 -25.32 -4.90
N VAL A 80 -3.33 -24.09 -4.36
CA VAL A 80 -3.99 -22.93 -4.99
C VAL A 80 -3.37 -22.62 -6.36
N LEU A 81 -2.04 -22.61 -6.48
CA LEU A 81 -1.35 -22.41 -7.76
C LEU A 81 -1.65 -23.53 -8.76
N LEU A 82 -1.74 -24.78 -8.32
CA LEU A 82 -2.11 -25.92 -9.15
C LEU A 82 -3.56 -25.83 -9.62
N GLU A 83 -4.48 -25.43 -8.75
CA GLU A 83 -5.88 -25.18 -9.10
C GLU A 83 -5.99 -24.03 -10.10
N PHE A 84 -5.27 -22.94 -9.87
CA PHE A 84 -5.16 -21.83 -10.82
C PHE A 84 -4.60 -22.30 -12.16
N TYR A 85 -3.51 -23.09 -12.18
CA TYR A 85 -2.95 -23.62 -13.42
C TYR A 85 -3.92 -24.57 -14.14
N LYS A 86 -4.64 -25.43 -13.39
CA LYS A 86 -5.71 -26.27 -13.93
C LYS A 86 -6.83 -25.42 -14.54
N GLN A 87 -7.24 -24.35 -13.87
CA GLN A 87 -8.22 -23.41 -14.40
C GLN A 87 -7.69 -22.71 -15.66
N GLN A 88 -6.44 -22.22 -15.66
CA GLN A 88 -5.82 -21.60 -16.84
C GLN A 88 -5.69 -22.57 -18.01
N ARG A 89 -5.34 -23.83 -17.75
CA ARG A 89 -5.29 -24.87 -18.79
C ARG A 89 -6.67 -25.19 -19.35
N ARG A 90 -7.70 -25.25 -18.49
CA ARG A 90 -9.11 -25.38 -18.92
C ARG A 90 -9.54 -24.15 -19.74
N ARG A 91 -9.12 -22.94 -19.36
CA ARG A 91 -9.39 -21.70 -20.10
C ARG A 91 -8.71 -21.71 -21.48
N LYS A 92 -7.42 -22.02 -21.55
CA LYS A 92 -6.70 -22.15 -22.83
C LYS A 92 -7.39 -23.14 -23.77
N ARG A 93 -7.89 -24.26 -23.23
CA ARG A 93 -8.69 -25.23 -24.01
C ARG A 93 -10.03 -24.65 -24.47
N ARG A 94 -10.75 -23.91 -23.63
CA ARG A 94 -12.02 -23.24 -24.01
C ARG A 94 -11.81 -22.15 -25.06
N SER A 95 -10.82 -21.28 -24.87
CA SER A 95 -10.46 -20.24 -25.85
C SER A 95 -9.98 -20.85 -27.17
N ALA A 96 -9.18 -21.92 -27.12
CA ALA A 96 -8.80 -22.66 -28.33
C ALA A 96 -10.00 -23.33 -29.02
N ALA A 97 -10.96 -23.86 -28.26
CA ALA A 97 -12.18 -24.44 -28.82
C ALA A 97 -13.10 -23.37 -29.44
N LEU A 98 -13.20 -22.18 -28.83
CA LEU A 98 -13.93 -21.04 -29.38
C LEU A 98 -13.28 -20.53 -30.67
N ALA A 99 -11.96 -20.36 -30.66
CA ALA A 99 -11.20 -19.99 -31.85
C ALA A 99 -11.35 -21.06 -32.95
N ALA A 100 -11.27 -22.35 -32.61
CA ALA A 100 -11.45 -23.45 -33.57
C ALA A 100 -12.87 -23.50 -34.16
N LYS A 101 -13.91 -23.21 -33.36
CA LYS A 101 -15.31 -23.13 -33.84
C LYS A 101 -15.49 -22.04 -34.90
N LEU A 102 -14.83 -20.90 -34.74
CA LEU A 102 -14.86 -19.80 -35.72
C LEU A 102 -13.99 -20.10 -36.93
N LEU A 103 -12.80 -20.63 -36.71
CA LEU A 103 -11.85 -20.92 -37.77
C LEU A 103 -12.36 -22.06 -38.68
N LYS A 104 -13.18 -23.01 -38.19
CA LYS A 104 -13.67 -24.17 -38.97
C LYS A 104 -12.55 -24.87 -39.77
N GLY A 105 -11.34 -24.95 -39.21
CA GLY A 105 -10.16 -25.53 -39.85
C GLY A 105 -9.35 -24.61 -40.77
N ARG A 106 -9.76 -23.34 -40.93
CA ARG A 106 -9.04 -22.30 -41.69
C ARG A 106 -7.90 -21.69 -40.87
N LYS A 107 -6.89 -21.13 -41.55
CA LYS A 107 -5.81 -20.38 -40.89
C LYS A 107 -6.29 -18.98 -40.50
N ILE A 108 -5.76 -18.42 -39.40
CA ILE A 108 -6.11 -17.07 -38.92
C ILE A 108 -5.86 -16.02 -40.01
N GLU A 109 -4.83 -16.22 -40.83
CA GLU A 109 -4.47 -15.35 -41.96
C GLU A 109 -5.54 -15.28 -43.07
N SER A 110 -6.48 -16.23 -43.09
CA SER A 110 -7.54 -16.32 -44.11
C SER A 110 -8.88 -15.73 -43.66
N LEU A 111 -8.92 -15.09 -42.48
CA LEU A 111 -10.10 -14.41 -41.97
C LEU A 111 -10.24 -13.02 -42.60
N SER A 112 -11.46 -12.62 -42.91
CA SER A 112 -11.79 -11.24 -43.29
C SER A 112 -11.67 -10.28 -42.09
N GLY A 113 -11.62 -8.97 -42.36
CA GLY A 113 -11.50 -7.94 -41.31
C GLY A 113 -12.63 -8.01 -40.26
N ASP A 114 -13.86 -8.27 -40.70
CA ASP A 114 -15.03 -8.39 -39.81
C ASP A 114 -14.98 -9.65 -38.96
N GLU A 115 -14.50 -10.77 -39.50
CA GLU A 115 -14.32 -12.02 -38.75
C GLU A 115 -13.20 -11.91 -37.72
N MET A 116 -12.11 -11.20 -38.04
CA MET A 116 -11.06 -10.87 -37.08
C MET A 116 -11.59 -9.99 -35.95
N TYR A 117 -12.45 -9.02 -36.27
CA TYR A 117 -13.08 -8.15 -35.27
C TYR A 117 -14.03 -8.93 -34.35
N GLN A 118 -14.85 -9.85 -34.90
CA GLN A 118 -15.71 -10.72 -34.10
C GLN A 118 -14.92 -11.68 -33.20
N LEU A 119 -13.83 -12.27 -33.70
CA LEU A 119 -12.93 -13.10 -32.91
C LEU A 119 -12.29 -12.29 -31.76
N SER A 120 -11.88 -11.06 -32.05
CA SER A 120 -11.37 -10.10 -31.06
C SER A 120 -12.42 -9.78 -29.98
N GLN A 121 -13.66 -9.48 -30.36
CA GLN A 121 -14.74 -9.20 -29.42
C GLN A 121 -15.05 -10.40 -28.52
N LEU A 122 -15.17 -11.60 -29.09
CA LEU A 122 -15.45 -12.82 -28.33
C LEU A 122 -14.29 -13.18 -27.39
N MET A 123 -13.05 -13.05 -27.85
CA MET A 123 -11.87 -13.23 -26.99
C MET A 123 -11.82 -12.17 -25.88
N ALA A 124 -12.18 -10.92 -26.18
CA ALA A 124 -12.26 -9.85 -25.19
C ALA A 124 -13.40 -10.08 -24.18
N GLU A 125 -14.54 -10.62 -24.59
CA GLU A 125 -15.63 -11.03 -23.70
C GLU A 125 -15.25 -12.21 -22.82
N GLU A 126 -14.57 -13.21 -23.38
CA GLU A 126 -14.07 -14.37 -22.62
C GLU A 126 -13.02 -13.93 -21.58
N VAL A 127 -12.16 -12.96 -21.94
CA VAL A 127 -11.22 -12.31 -21.03
C VAL A 127 -11.95 -11.49 -19.96
N LYS A 128 -13.00 -10.73 -20.32
CA LYS A 128 -13.83 -9.98 -19.35
C LYS A 128 -14.62 -10.89 -18.41
N LYS A 129 -15.01 -12.09 -18.84
CA LYS A 129 -15.65 -13.13 -18.00
C LYS A 129 -14.65 -13.82 -17.07
N ALA A 130 -13.40 -13.99 -17.51
CA ALA A 130 -12.34 -14.70 -16.78
C ALA A 130 -11.55 -13.82 -15.80
N PHE A 131 -11.43 -12.53 -16.10
CA PHE A 131 -10.97 -11.48 -15.20
C PHE A 131 -12.20 -10.67 -14.84
N GLY A 132 -12.99 -11.19 -13.90
CA GLY A 132 -14.24 -10.56 -13.47
C GLY A 132 -14.05 -9.06 -13.35
N LYS A 133 -14.90 -8.31 -14.06
CA LYS A 133 -15.09 -6.88 -13.78
C LYS A 133 -15.29 -6.74 -12.27
N ASN A 134 -14.41 -5.95 -11.66
CA ASN A 134 -14.36 -5.59 -10.25
C ASN A 134 -13.79 -6.71 -9.36
N CYS A 135 -12.70 -6.39 -8.67
CA CYS A 135 -12.39 -7.10 -7.45
C CYS A 135 -13.54 -6.78 -6.47
N THR A 136 -14.52 -7.69 -6.37
CA THR A 136 -15.69 -7.51 -5.50
C THR A 136 -15.42 -7.89 -4.06
N SER A 137 -14.17 -8.24 -3.75
CA SER A 137 -13.71 -8.49 -2.40
C SER A 137 -13.90 -7.25 -1.53
N THR A 138 -14.40 -7.50 -0.33
CA THR A 138 -14.59 -6.59 0.77
C THR A 138 -14.20 -7.36 2.03
N VAL A 139 -13.93 -6.67 3.13
CA VAL A 139 -13.68 -7.34 4.42
C VAL A 139 -14.82 -8.25 4.88
N LYS A 140 -16.05 -8.02 4.38
CA LYS A 140 -17.26 -8.79 4.72
C LYS A 140 -17.35 -10.12 3.95
N ASN A 141 -16.82 -10.20 2.74
CA ASN A 141 -16.97 -11.38 1.86
C ASN A 141 -15.63 -12.07 1.51
N ASP A 142 -14.49 -11.51 1.92
CA ASP A 142 -13.16 -12.06 1.69
C ASP A 142 -12.36 -12.11 3.01
N PRO A 143 -12.42 -13.22 3.75
CA PRO A 143 -11.68 -13.37 5.00
C PRO A 143 -10.17 -13.22 4.85
N GLN A 144 -9.62 -13.54 3.67
CA GLN A 144 -8.20 -13.39 3.39
C GLN A 144 -7.81 -11.91 3.28
N MET A 145 -8.70 -11.06 2.76
CA MET A 145 -8.52 -9.61 2.77
C MET A 145 -8.40 -9.08 4.20
N LEU A 146 -9.36 -9.43 5.07
CA LEU A 146 -9.32 -9.00 6.47
C LEU A 146 -8.09 -9.50 7.21
N ALA A 147 -7.69 -10.76 6.99
CA ALA A 147 -6.46 -11.31 7.55
C ALA A 147 -5.21 -10.55 7.11
N ALA A 148 -5.12 -10.19 5.82
CA ALA A 148 -4.03 -9.37 5.31
C ALA A 148 -4.04 -7.95 5.89
N ILE A 149 -5.20 -7.32 5.97
CA ILE A 149 -5.37 -6.00 6.58
C ILE A 149 -4.87 -5.98 8.03
N ASN A 150 -5.23 -6.99 8.81
CA ASN A 150 -4.80 -7.11 10.20
C ASN A 150 -3.31 -7.42 10.32
N GLN A 151 -2.80 -8.38 9.52
CA GLN A 151 -1.38 -8.75 9.52
C GLN A 151 -0.47 -7.55 9.16
N TYR A 152 -0.89 -6.74 8.20
CA TYR A 152 -0.10 -5.61 7.68
C TYR A 152 -0.49 -4.26 8.30
N ARG A 153 -1.44 -4.24 9.26
CA ARG A 153 -1.93 -3.02 9.93
C ARG A 153 -2.37 -1.91 8.95
N ALA A 154 -2.91 -2.30 7.80
CA ALA A 154 -3.24 -1.41 6.68
C ALA A 154 -4.76 -1.25 6.50
N ASN A 155 -5.21 -0.36 5.60
CA ASN A 155 -6.60 -0.23 5.14
C ASN A 155 -7.62 -0.05 6.29
N LEU A 156 -7.36 0.90 7.20
CA LEU A 156 -8.24 1.23 8.32
C LEU A 156 -9.64 1.62 7.86
N TRP A 157 -9.71 2.29 6.71
CA TRP A 157 -10.97 2.71 6.10
C TRP A 157 -11.87 1.53 5.72
N MET A 158 -11.30 0.36 5.44
CA MET A 158 -12.09 -0.83 5.09
C MET A 158 -12.76 -1.46 6.31
N THR A 159 -12.33 -1.12 7.53
CA THR A 159 -12.85 -1.68 8.79
C THR A 159 -13.63 -0.67 9.62
N ASP A 160 -13.80 0.56 9.14
CA ASP A 160 -14.53 1.63 9.81
C ASP A 160 -15.43 2.34 8.82
N ASP A 161 -16.75 2.16 8.96
CA ASP A 161 -17.71 2.65 7.96
C ASP A 161 -17.63 4.17 7.76
N ALA A 162 -17.46 4.96 8.83
CA ALA A 162 -17.36 6.42 8.72
C ALA A 162 -16.08 6.88 8.01
N LEU A 163 -14.96 6.21 8.26
CA LEU A 163 -13.70 6.45 7.56
C LEU A 163 -13.79 5.99 6.08
N GLY A 164 -14.47 4.87 5.84
CA GLY A 164 -14.78 4.38 4.49
C GLY A 164 -15.61 5.39 3.69
N GLU A 165 -16.68 5.94 4.27
CA GLU A 165 -17.50 6.99 3.67
C GLU A 165 -16.68 8.25 3.34
N LEU A 166 -15.80 8.68 4.26
CA LEU A 166 -14.92 9.83 4.03
C LEU A 166 -14.00 9.62 2.81
N ILE A 167 -13.41 8.43 2.68
CA ILE A 167 -12.41 8.13 1.64
C ILE A 167 -13.05 7.77 0.30
N HIS A 168 -14.25 7.20 0.29
CA HIS A 168 -14.94 6.81 -0.95
C HIS A 168 -15.83 7.90 -1.53
N HIS A 169 -16.43 8.73 -0.69
CA HIS A 169 -17.63 9.48 -1.09
C HIS A 169 -17.58 10.98 -0.75
N ARG A 170 -16.61 11.45 0.03
CA ARG A 170 -16.50 12.88 0.39
C ARG A 170 -15.46 13.59 -0.47
N ASP A 171 -15.94 14.45 -1.36
CA ASP A 171 -15.10 15.29 -2.22
C ASP A 171 -14.12 16.17 -1.43
N GLU A 172 -14.47 16.56 -0.20
CA GLU A 172 -13.62 17.30 0.73
C GLU A 172 -12.30 16.58 1.05
N PHE A 173 -12.26 15.25 0.94
CA PHE A 173 -11.06 14.45 1.09
C PHE A 173 -10.53 13.99 -0.28
N VAL A 174 -11.40 13.42 -1.10
CA VAL A 174 -11.04 12.77 -2.37
C VAL A 174 -10.32 13.74 -3.31
N ARG A 175 -10.91 14.92 -3.57
CA ARG A 175 -10.39 15.87 -4.56
C ARG A 175 -9.04 16.49 -4.13
N PRO A 176 -8.88 17.07 -2.92
CA PRO A 176 -7.59 17.66 -2.54
C PRO A 176 -6.44 16.66 -2.50
N ILE A 177 -6.69 15.44 -2.03
CA ILE A 177 -5.67 14.39 -1.97
C ILE A 177 -5.31 13.89 -3.38
N GLY A 178 -6.31 13.75 -4.25
CA GLY A 178 -6.13 13.43 -5.66
C GLY A 178 -5.28 14.45 -6.41
N GLU A 179 -5.63 15.73 -6.28
CA GLU A 179 -4.90 16.84 -6.89
C GLU A 179 -3.44 16.88 -6.43
N LEU A 180 -3.16 16.64 -5.14
CA LEU A 180 -1.78 16.52 -4.66
C LEU A 180 -1.05 15.32 -5.27
N ALA A 181 -1.71 14.18 -5.40
CA ALA A 181 -1.10 12.99 -5.96
C ALA A 181 -0.74 13.17 -7.43
N GLU A 182 -1.63 13.82 -8.19
CA GLU A 182 -1.44 14.11 -9.60
C GLU A 182 -0.41 15.24 -9.81
N VAL A 183 -0.61 16.40 -9.20
CA VAL A 183 0.18 17.61 -9.49
C VAL A 183 1.54 17.58 -8.79
N VAL A 184 1.59 17.19 -7.51
CA VAL A 184 2.84 17.16 -6.72
C VAL A 184 3.53 15.81 -6.86
N GLY A 185 2.78 14.71 -6.79
CA GLY A 185 3.31 13.34 -6.91
C GLY A 185 3.63 12.93 -8.35
N GLY A 186 2.89 13.44 -9.34
CA GLY A 186 3.00 12.99 -10.74
C GLY A 186 2.34 11.64 -11.00
N VAL A 187 1.31 11.29 -10.22
CA VAL A 187 0.56 10.03 -10.38
C VAL A 187 -0.67 10.24 -11.26
N ASP A 188 -0.62 9.71 -12.48
CA ASP A 188 -1.76 9.77 -13.40
C ASP A 188 -2.92 8.91 -12.90
N ARG A 189 -4.14 9.48 -12.88
CA ARG A 189 -5.38 8.81 -12.42
C ARG A 189 -5.17 8.13 -11.07
N PRO A 190 -4.99 8.94 -10.00
CA PRO A 190 -4.61 8.44 -8.70
C PRO A 190 -5.70 7.56 -8.08
N VAL A 191 -5.28 6.42 -7.53
CA VAL A 191 -6.12 5.58 -6.68
C VAL A 191 -5.41 5.30 -5.35
N LEU A 192 -6.19 5.23 -4.28
CA LEU A 192 -5.66 4.89 -2.96
C LEU A 192 -5.23 3.42 -2.96
N PHE A 193 -3.92 3.17 -2.89
CA PHE A 193 -3.36 1.82 -2.74
C PHE A 193 -3.66 1.24 -1.34
N GLY A 194 -3.65 2.11 -0.34
CA GLY A 194 -4.01 1.79 1.02
C GLY A 194 -3.54 2.84 2.01
N ASP A 195 -4.15 2.86 3.19
CA ASP A 195 -3.74 3.68 4.32
C ASP A 195 -3.06 2.86 5.42
N VAL A 196 -2.29 3.54 6.25
CA VAL A 196 -1.59 2.98 7.42
C VAL A 196 -1.70 3.99 8.54
N ALA A 197 -2.09 3.53 9.72
CA ALA A 197 -2.13 4.30 10.95
C ALA A 197 -1.05 3.78 11.88
N ASN A 198 -0.09 4.63 12.25
CA ASN A 198 0.81 4.30 13.35
C ASN A 198 0.18 4.83 14.63
N LEU A 199 -0.54 3.96 15.35
CA LEU A 199 -1.12 4.26 16.66
C LEU A 199 0.01 4.35 17.70
N ARG A 200 0.01 5.40 18.52
CA ARG A 200 0.83 5.47 19.73
C ARG A 200 -0.03 5.76 20.94
N HIS A 201 0.09 4.88 21.92
CA HIS A 201 -0.41 5.14 23.26
C HIS A 201 0.26 6.37 23.88
N PRO A 202 -0.32 6.94 24.94
CA PRO A 202 0.36 7.93 25.77
C PRO A 202 1.77 7.47 26.14
N TYR A 203 2.75 8.37 26.05
CA TYR A 203 4.17 8.06 26.28
C TYR A 203 4.72 6.95 25.38
N GLY A 204 4.16 6.80 24.19
CA GLY A 204 4.51 5.78 23.22
C GLY A 204 5.80 6.08 22.45
N ASN A 205 6.48 5.00 22.05
CA ASN A 205 7.76 5.04 21.31
C ASN A 205 7.67 5.81 19.98
N PRO A 206 8.80 6.35 19.48
CA PRO A 206 8.84 6.99 18.17
C PRO A 206 8.55 6.01 17.02
N VAL A 207 8.34 6.57 15.83
CA VAL A 207 8.40 5.84 14.57
C VAL A 207 9.80 6.05 13.99
N ALA A 208 10.62 5.01 13.96
CA ALA A 208 11.98 5.11 13.40
C ALA A 208 11.98 5.40 11.88
N TYR A 209 13.16 5.64 11.31
CA TYR A 209 13.32 5.94 9.89
C TYR A 209 12.90 4.77 9.00
N GLN A 210 11.93 5.01 8.12
CA GLN A 210 11.48 4.06 7.09
C GLN A 210 11.16 4.76 5.77
N CYS A 211 11.26 3.97 4.71
CA CYS A 211 10.70 4.29 3.40
C CYS A 211 9.45 3.43 3.14
N MET A 212 8.53 3.97 2.36
CA MET A 212 7.24 3.33 2.07
C MET A 212 7.29 2.44 0.84
N ALA A 213 8.27 2.62 -0.06
CA ALA A 213 8.43 1.89 -1.30
C ALA A 213 8.25 0.37 -1.18
N PRO A 214 8.81 -0.32 -0.15
CA PRO A 214 8.63 -1.77 0.00
C PRO A 214 7.19 -2.20 0.34
N GLN A 215 6.39 -1.29 0.91
CA GLN A 215 5.02 -1.54 1.34
C GLN A 215 4.03 -1.32 0.19
N ILE A 216 4.39 -0.51 -0.81
CA ILE A 216 3.58 -0.25 -1.98
C ILE A 216 3.68 -1.43 -2.95
N GLY A 217 2.53 -2.01 -3.27
CA GLY A 217 2.41 -3.22 -4.07
C GLY A 217 2.59 -3.01 -5.58
N THR A 218 3.56 -2.20 -6.00
CA THR A 218 3.89 -1.94 -7.41
C THR A 218 5.40 -1.75 -7.57
N ARG A 219 5.91 -1.62 -8.80
CA ARG A 219 7.34 -1.34 -8.98
C ARG A 219 7.58 0.16 -8.86
N THR A 220 8.08 0.58 -7.70
CA THR A 220 8.41 1.99 -7.42
C THR A 220 9.74 2.44 -8.03
N ASN A 221 10.54 1.50 -8.56
CA ASN A 221 11.79 1.73 -9.29
C ASN A 221 11.66 1.41 -10.79
N PRO A 222 10.88 2.18 -11.55
CA PRO A 222 10.80 1.95 -12.98
C PRO A 222 12.11 2.35 -13.65
N THR A 223 12.69 1.42 -14.41
CA THR A 223 13.63 1.74 -15.49
C THR A 223 12.80 2.20 -16.69
N GLY A 224 12.34 3.46 -16.68
CA GLY A 224 11.49 4.06 -17.72
C GLY A 224 10.34 4.91 -17.18
N LYS A 225 9.46 5.39 -18.06
CA LYS A 225 8.22 6.10 -17.70
C LYS A 225 7.11 5.08 -17.41
N LYS A 226 6.37 5.24 -16.28
CA LYS A 226 4.94 4.88 -16.07
C LYS A 226 4.55 4.20 -14.74
N GLU A 227 5.45 3.99 -13.79
CA GLU A 227 5.04 3.48 -12.46
C GLU A 227 5.45 4.47 -11.37
N VAL A 228 4.68 5.56 -11.28
CA VAL A 228 4.81 6.57 -10.23
C VAL A 228 3.87 6.21 -9.10
N ALA A 229 4.42 6.18 -7.88
CA ALA A 229 3.67 6.06 -6.64
C ALA A 229 4.08 7.23 -5.74
N VAL A 230 3.16 7.67 -4.90
CA VAL A 230 3.41 8.73 -3.93
C VAL A 230 2.89 8.30 -2.57
N SER A 231 3.64 8.62 -1.52
CA SER A 231 3.21 8.44 -0.15
C SER A 231 2.89 9.80 0.45
N MET A 232 1.87 9.88 1.28
CA MET A 232 1.53 11.12 1.97
C MET A 232 1.28 10.85 3.45
N VAL A 233 1.65 11.81 4.29
CA VAL A 233 1.22 11.87 5.69
C VAL A 233 0.24 13.02 5.81
N VAL A 234 -0.97 12.71 6.27
CA VAL A 234 -1.99 13.71 6.56
C VAL A 234 -1.87 14.07 8.03
N PHE A 235 -1.50 15.31 8.34
CA PHE A 235 -1.39 15.77 9.72
C PHE A 235 -2.79 15.98 10.29
N THR A 236 -3.22 15.07 11.17
CA THR A 236 -4.51 15.13 11.88
C THR A 236 -4.44 15.98 13.16
N HIS A 237 -3.25 16.37 13.55
CA HIS A 237 -2.90 17.19 14.70
C HIS A 237 -1.69 18.06 14.35
N LYS A 238 -1.44 19.12 15.12
CA LYS A 238 -0.23 19.93 14.99
C LYS A 238 0.97 19.15 15.57
N PRO A 239 1.98 18.78 14.77
CA PRO A 239 3.16 18.12 15.31
C PRO A 239 4.00 19.10 16.13
N HIS A 240 4.71 18.59 17.13
CA HIS A 240 5.72 19.33 17.88
C HIS A 240 6.65 18.36 18.63
N LYS A 241 7.64 18.88 19.36
CA LYS A 241 8.66 18.09 20.08
C LYS A 241 8.11 17.02 21.05
N LEU A 242 6.88 17.18 21.55
CA LEU A 242 6.24 16.20 22.44
C LEU A 242 5.21 15.31 21.75
N LEU A 243 4.91 15.58 20.48
CA LEU A 243 3.91 14.84 19.71
C LEU A 243 4.37 14.73 18.26
N PHE A 244 4.94 13.57 17.94
CA PHE A 244 5.23 13.15 16.57
C PHE A 244 5.98 14.18 15.71
N GLU A 245 7.03 14.81 16.26
CA GLU A 245 7.92 15.68 15.49
C GLU A 245 8.41 14.95 14.22
N PRO A 246 8.07 15.42 13.02
CA PRO A 246 8.44 14.76 11.78
C PRO A 246 9.92 15.00 11.45
N HIS A 247 10.61 13.94 11.05
CA HIS A 247 11.99 13.97 10.61
C HIS A 247 12.13 13.34 9.23
N VAL A 248 13.07 13.86 8.45
CA VAL A 248 13.41 13.34 7.12
C VAL A 248 14.92 13.15 7.00
N LEU A 249 15.32 12.14 6.23
CA LEU A 249 16.67 12.11 5.66
C LEU A 249 16.58 12.72 4.25
N ARG A 250 16.81 14.03 4.13
CA ARG A 250 16.78 14.73 2.84
C ARG A 250 17.72 14.05 1.85
N ASN A 251 17.32 13.97 0.59
CA ASN A 251 18.04 13.29 -0.51
C ASN A 251 18.13 11.75 -0.42
N SER A 252 17.68 11.10 0.66
CA SER A 252 17.79 9.64 0.79
C SER A 252 17.03 8.87 -0.30
N HIS A 253 16.00 9.47 -0.88
CA HIS A 253 15.16 8.87 -1.92
C HIS A 253 15.96 8.43 -3.14
N ARG A 254 17.05 9.14 -3.49
CA ARG A 254 17.92 8.80 -4.62
C ARG A 254 18.72 7.54 -4.34
N CYS A 255 19.41 7.50 -3.19
CA CYS A 255 20.18 6.34 -2.74
C CYS A 255 19.30 5.09 -2.62
N VAL A 256 18.14 5.22 -1.97
CA VAL A 256 17.20 4.11 -1.77
C VAL A 256 16.65 3.61 -3.11
N ARG A 257 16.28 4.50 -4.02
CA ARG A 257 15.78 4.14 -5.35
C ARG A 257 16.80 3.34 -6.15
N GLU A 258 18.06 3.75 -6.15
CA GLU A 258 19.13 3.06 -6.89
C GLU A 258 19.42 1.66 -6.32
N GLN A 259 19.39 1.53 -5.00
CA GLN A 259 19.74 0.27 -4.33
C GLN A 259 18.56 -0.71 -4.23
N TYR A 260 17.33 -0.21 -4.11
CA TYR A 260 16.16 -1.05 -3.87
C TYR A 260 15.84 -1.94 -5.09
N GLY A 261 15.69 -3.24 -4.85
CA GLY A 261 15.47 -4.24 -5.89
C GLY A 261 16.72 -4.67 -6.67
N GLN A 262 17.82 -3.89 -6.62
CA GLN A 262 19.12 -4.27 -7.21
C GLN A 262 20.05 -4.86 -6.15
N GLN A 263 20.38 -4.08 -5.13
CA GLN A 263 21.28 -4.44 -4.04
C GLN A 263 20.50 -4.89 -2.81
N VAL A 264 19.39 -4.20 -2.51
CA VAL A 264 18.52 -4.50 -1.39
C VAL A 264 17.28 -5.23 -1.88
N SER A 265 17.26 -6.55 -1.68
CA SER A 265 16.11 -7.39 -2.02
C SER A 265 14.91 -7.08 -1.11
N PRO A 266 13.67 -6.97 -1.65
CA PRO A 266 12.46 -6.77 -0.85
C PRO A 266 12.27 -7.85 0.23
N LYS A 267 12.78 -9.07 0.00
CA LYS A 267 12.73 -10.17 0.97
C LYS A 267 13.56 -9.87 2.23
N HIS A 268 14.65 -9.12 2.12
CA HIS A 268 15.50 -8.78 3.27
C HIS A 268 14.90 -7.66 4.14
N LEU A 269 13.90 -6.95 3.61
CA LEU A 269 13.14 -5.92 4.33
C LEU A 269 11.88 -6.48 5.01
N ALA A 270 11.56 -7.76 4.78
CA ALA A 270 10.43 -8.44 5.38
C ALA A 270 10.91 -9.41 6.47
N VAL A 271 10.53 -9.16 7.72
CA VAL A 271 10.77 -10.10 8.82
C VAL A 271 9.47 -10.83 9.14
N ARG A 272 9.52 -12.16 9.21
CA ARG A 272 8.32 -12.96 9.51
C ARG A 272 7.87 -12.70 10.95
N PHE A 273 6.56 -12.72 11.19
CA PHE A 273 5.93 -12.68 12.52
C PHE A 273 6.08 -11.39 13.33
N LEU A 274 6.72 -10.35 12.78
CA LEU A 274 6.83 -9.05 13.43
C LEU A 274 6.02 -8.01 12.65
N PRO A 275 5.37 -7.06 13.35
CA PRO A 275 4.64 -6.01 12.68
C PRO A 275 5.57 -5.14 11.84
N MET A 276 5.00 -4.51 10.81
CA MET A 276 5.70 -3.71 9.82
C MET A 276 6.64 -2.66 10.44
N GLU A 277 6.27 -2.15 11.60
CA GLU A 277 7.00 -1.14 12.37
C GLU A 277 8.34 -1.64 12.94
N VAL A 278 8.50 -2.96 13.13
CA VAL A 278 9.75 -3.58 13.59
C VAL A 278 10.73 -3.77 12.44
N HIS A 279 10.29 -3.65 11.18
CA HIS A 279 11.18 -3.66 10.02
C HIS A 279 11.91 -2.33 9.84
N ILE A 280 11.38 -1.25 10.42
CA ILE A 280 11.83 0.13 10.26
C ILE A 280 13.30 0.31 10.69
N PRO A 281 13.75 -0.16 11.88
CA PRO A 281 15.15 0.03 12.30
C PRO A 281 16.15 -0.78 11.45
N GLU A 282 15.69 -1.84 10.79
CA GLU A 282 16.53 -2.62 9.86
C GLU A 282 16.62 -1.95 8.49
N GLN A 283 15.62 -1.19 8.05
CA GLN A 283 15.67 -0.54 6.73
C GLN A 283 16.87 0.40 6.60
N ILE A 284 17.10 1.29 7.58
CA ILE A 284 18.22 2.23 7.52
C ILE A 284 19.59 1.53 7.44
N LYS A 285 19.74 0.35 8.06
CA LYS A 285 20.99 -0.43 8.04
C LYS A 285 21.24 -1.15 6.72
N ARG A 286 20.20 -1.35 5.90
CA ARG A 286 20.27 -2.11 4.65
C ARG A 286 20.64 -1.23 3.46
N PHE A 287 20.45 0.09 3.58
CA PHE A 287 20.82 1.05 2.55
C PHE A 287 22.11 1.76 2.93
N THR A 288 22.96 2.00 1.95
CA THR A 288 24.14 2.84 2.10
C THR A 288 23.78 4.27 1.73
N PHE A 289 24.10 5.24 2.57
CA PHE A 289 23.85 6.65 2.32
C PHE A 289 25.17 7.38 2.12
N ASP A 290 25.20 8.29 1.15
CA ASP A 290 26.36 9.14 0.91
C ASP A 290 26.29 10.42 1.76
N LYS A 291 27.31 11.27 1.62
CA LYS A 291 27.43 12.56 2.33
C LYS A 291 26.35 13.59 1.95
N THR A 292 25.56 13.36 0.91
CA THR A 292 24.49 14.29 0.48
C THR A 292 23.20 14.10 1.28
N VAL A 293 23.11 12.98 2.02
CA VAL A 293 21.97 12.65 2.86
C VAL A 293 22.12 13.35 4.21
N VAL A 294 21.17 14.21 4.54
CA VAL A 294 21.17 15.00 5.77
C VAL A 294 19.89 14.70 6.55
N GLY A 295 20.04 14.30 7.81
CA GLY A 295 18.91 14.12 8.72
C GLY A 295 18.55 15.42 9.41
N GLU A 296 17.30 15.86 9.27
CA GLU A 296 16.81 17.08 9.89
C GLU A 296 15.33 16.95 10.33
N PRO A 297 14.93 17.59 11.45
CA PRO A 297 13.51 17.77 11.76
C PRO A 297 12.87 18.71 10.73
N LEU A 298 11.61 18.48 10.39
CA LEU A 298 10.85 19.45 9.59
C LEU A 298 10.33 20.58 10.49
N ASN A 299 10.23 21.78 9.91
CA ASN A 299 9.67 22.92 10.63
C ASN A 299 8.19 22.68 10.97
N CYS A 300 7.92 22.50 12.27
CA CYS A 300 6.59 22.21 12.80
C CYS A 300 5.69 23.45 12.90
N ASP A 301 6.26 24.65 12.96
CA ASP A 301 5.51 25.87 13.33
C ASP A 301 4.40 26.20 12.33
N ALA A 302 4.66 25.91 11.05
CA ALA A 302 3.72 26.12 9.94
C ALA A 302 2.78 24.93 9.68
N ILE A 303 2.98 23.79 10.35
CA ILE A 303 2.17 22.58 10.12
C ILE A 303 0.93 22.64 11.01
N GLU A 304 -0.23 22.73 10.40
CA GLU A 304 -1.54 22.71 11.07
C GLU A 304 -2.32 21.43 10.72
N PRO A 305 -3.32 21.03 11.52
CA PRO A 305 -4.23 19.96 11.16
C PRO A 305 -4.84 20.18 9.78
N GLY A 306 -4.78 19.17 8.92
CA GLY A 306 -5.16 19.25 7.51
C GLY A 306 -4.03 19.61 6.55
N SER A 307 -2.82 19.87 7.05
CA SER A 307 -1.61 19.92 6.22
C SER A 307 -1.22 18.51 5.76
N VAL A 308 -0.56 18.41 4.60
CA VAL A 308 -0.13 17.14 4.01
C VAL A 308 1.35 17.20 3.66
N LEU A 309 2.12 16.25 4.17
CA LEU A 309 3.49 15.97 3.73
C LEU A 309 3.43 14.96 2.58
N VAL A 310 3.71 15.42 1.36
CA VAL A 310 3.79 14.60 0.14
C VAL A 310 5.23 14.13 -0.04
N MET A 311 5.44 12.83 -0.21
CA MET A 311 6.77 12.20 -0.17
C MET A 311 6.98 11.20 -1.28
N ASP A 312 8.20 11.15 -1.77
CA ASP A 312 8.70 10.04 -2.56
C ASP A 312 8.65 8.77 -1.71
N PRO A 313 8.10 7.64 -2.19
CA PRO A 313 8.06 6.40 -1.42
C PRO A 313 9.45 5.92 -0.96
N HIS A 314 10.53 6.35 -1.60
CA HIS A 314 11.90 5.97 -1.24
C HIS A 314 12.53 6.90 -0.19
N LEU A 315 11.89 8.02 0.14
CA LEU A 315 12.38 8.93 1.17
C LEU A 315 12.28 8.25 2.55
N MET A 316 13.35 8.37 3.33
CA MET A 316 13.36 7.91 4.72
C MET A 316 12.73 8.98 5.60
N THR A 317 11.67 8.61 6.30
CA THR A 317 10.97 9.49 7.25
C THR A 317 10.81 8.80 8.60
N ALA A 318 10.90 9.61 9.65
CA ALA A 318 10.71 9.21 11.03
C ALA A 318 9.78 10.21 11.72
N PHE A 319 9.20 9.79 12.85
CA PHE A 319 8.35 10.65 13.67
C PHE A 319 8.74 10.45 15.12
N GLY A 320 8.83 11.56 15.86
CA GLY A 320 9.11 11.55 17.29
C GLY A 320 8.10 10.73 18.10
N PRO A 321 8.36 10.54 19.40
CA PRO A 321 7.45 9.84 20.30
C PRO A 321 6.14 10.63 20.52
N ASN A 322 5.17 9.96 21.15
CA ASN A 322 3.99 10.61 21.70
C ASN A 322 4.16 10.76 23.21
N PHE A 323 4.59 11.93 23.70
CA PHE A 323 4.70 12.24 25.13
C PHE A 323 3.44 12.88 25.72
N THR A 324 2.32 12.85 25.00
CA THR A 324 1.05 13.37 25.50
C THR A 324 0.29 12.31 26.31
N ASN A 325 -0.78 12.75 26.99
CA ASN A 325 -1.69 11.88 27.73
C ASN A 325 -2.76 11.21 26.85
N ALA A 326 -2.75 11.46 25.54
CA ALA A 326 -3.75 10.94 24.62
C ALA A 326 -3.18 9.85 23.72
N VAL A 327 -4.02 8.88 23.35
CA VAL A 327 -3.70 7.96 22.25
C VAL A 327 -3.78 8.73 20.94
N GLU A 328 -2.73 8.72 20.14
CA GLU A 328 -2.67 9.46 18.88
C GLU A 328 -2.31 8.56 17.69
N VAL A 329 -2.65 9.02 16.48
CA VAL A 329 -2.42 8.29 15.24
C VAL A 329 -1.74 9.16 14.21
N LEU A 330 -0.67 8.64 13.62
CA LEU A 330 -0.11 9.15 12.37
C LEU A 330 -0.81 8.48 11.19
N TYR A 331 -1.57 9.26 10.42
CA TYR A 331 -2.31 8.77 9.28
C TYR A 331 -1.50 8.94 7.99
N ARG A 332 -1.22 7.81 7.33
CA ARG A 332 -0.45 7.77 6.09
C ARG A 332 -1.25 7.11 5.00
N ILE A 333 -1.10 7.60 3.78
CA ILE A 333 -1.72 7.04 2.58
C ILE A 333 -0.67 6.79 1.52
N ASN A 334 -0.88 5.72 0.76
CA ASN A 334 -0.09 5.41 -0.41
C ASN A 334 -1.01 5.47 -1.62
N VAL A 335 -0.57 6.16 -2.66
CA VAL A 335 -1.33 6.39 -3.88
C VAL A 335 -0.53 5.87 -5.07
N VAL A 336 -1.20 5.19 -5.98
CA VAL A 336 -0.63 4.63 -7.21
C VAL A 336 -1.51 5.00 -8.39
N SER A 337 -0.99 4.88 -9.61
CA SER A 337 -1.83 5.00 -10.80
C SER A 337 -2.75 3.80 -10.91
N GLU A 338 -4.00 4.01 -11.35
CA GLU A 338 -4.93 2.90 -11.66
C GLU A 338 -4.37 1.91 -12.70
N THR A 339 -3.41 2.36 -13.52
CA THR A 339 -2.76 1.57 -14.58
C THR A 339 -1.44 0.93 -14.15
N ALA A 340 -0.99 1.18 -12.91
CA ALA A 340 0.25 0.63 -12.39
C ALA A 340 0.18 -0.91 -12.32
N LYS A 341 1.32 -1.58 -12.52
CA LYS A 341 1.36 -3.05 -12.47
C LYS A 341 1.43 -3.51 -11.01
N PRO A 342 0.51 -4.38 -10.56
CA PRO A 342 0.60 -4.93 -9.21
C PRO A 342 1.84 -5.82 -9.03
N SER A 343 2.41 -5.79 -7.84
CA SER A 343 3.58 -6.57 -7.44
C SER A 343 3.32 -7.20 -6.08
N VAL A 344 3.13 -8.52 -6.05
CA VAL A 344 2.93 -9.30 -4.82
C VAL A 344 4.26 -9.62 -4.12
N LYS A 345 5.22 -8.68 -4.13
CA LYS A 345 6.47 -8.82 -3.38
C LYS A 345 6.24 -8.37 -1.93
N PRO A 346 6.78 -9.09 -0.93
CA PRO A 346 6.75 -8.59 0.44
C PRO A 346 7.64 -7.35 0.57
N PRO A 347 7.40 -6.45 1.54
CA PRO A 347 6.39 -6.48 2.62
C PRO A 347 5.03 -5.79 2.32
N SER A 348 4.45 -5.94 1.12
CA SER A 348 3.16 -5.31 0.79
C SER A 348 1.91 -6.08 1.27
N TRP A 349 0.84 -5.37 1.68
CA TRP A 349 -0.42 -5.99 2.15
C TRP A 349 -1.13 -6.83 1.08
N ILE A 350 -1.02 -6.43 -0.19
CA ILE A 350 -1.61 -7.19 -1.31
C ILE A 350 -0.99 -8.58 -1.47
N ARG A 351 0.21 -8.82 -0.92
CA ARG A 351 0.83 -10.14 -0.85
C ARG A 351 0.15 -11.03 0.20
N GLY A 352 -0.31 -10.47 1.31
CA GLY A 352 -1.14 -11.21 2.27
C GLY A 352 -2.49 -11.61 1.66
N TRP A 353 -3.04 -10.72 0.83
CA TRP A 353 -4.36 -10.88 0.25
C TRP A 353 -4.40 -11.77 -1.01
N ARG A 354 -3.42 -11.67 -1.91
CA ARG A 354 -3.38 -12.41 -3.17
C ARG A 354 -2.03 -13.05 -3.45
N SER A 355 -2.08 -14.18 -4.14
CA SER A 355 -0.88 -14.97 -4.45
C SER A 355 -0.24 -14.56 -5.76
N THR A 356 -1.04 -14.04 -6.70
CA THR A 356 -0.57 -13.64 -8.03
C THR A 356 -0.96 -12.20 -8.36
N ALA A 357 -0.11 -11.49 -9.10
CA ALA A 357 -0.38 -10.11 -9.51
C ALA A 357 -1.61 -9.99 -10.42
N GLY A 358 -1.93 -11.03 -11.20
CA GLY A 358 -3.09 -11.04 -12.12
C GLY A 358 -4.45 -11.11 -11.41
N GLU A 359 -4.47 -11.37 -10.10
CA GLU A 359 -5.69 -11.32 -9.26
C GLU A 359 -6.00 -9.90 -8.74
N ILE A 360 -5.10 -8.94 -8.98
CA ILE A 360 -5.18 -7.59 -8.45
C ILE A 360 -5.40 -6.63 -9.60
N ASN A 361 -6.34 -5.71 -9.43
CA ASN A 361 -6.59 -4.65 -10.39
C ASN A 361 -6.85 -3.34 -9.64
N PHE A 362 -5.95 -2.37 -9.80
CA PHE A 362 -6.03 -1.05 -9.17
C PHE A 362 -7.20 -0.19 -9.68
N ILE A 363 -7.81 -0.55 -10.81
CA ILE A 363 -9.02 0.11 -11.32
C ILE A 363 -10.25 -0.19 -10.44
N SER A 364 -10.21 -1.24 -9.60
CA SER A 364 -11.36 -1.69 -8.82
C SER A 364 -11.68 -0.71 -7.67
N PRO A 365 -12.72 0.15 -7.79
CA PRO A 365 -12.93 1.23 -6.84
C PRO A 365 -13.28 0.72 -5.45
N LYS A 366 -13.89 -0.47 -5.34
CA LYS A 366 -14.25 -1.12 -4.06
C LYS A 366 -13.05 -1.46 -3.18
N VAL A 367 -11.87 -1.62 -3.77
CA VAL A 367 -10.64 -1.99 -3.05
C VAL A 367 -9.61 -0.88 -3.10
N PHE A 368 -9.59 -0.14 -4.22
CA PHE A 368 -8.69 0.96 -4.47
C PHE A 368 -9.53 2.19 -4.82
N PRO A 369 -10.00 2.96 -3.83
CA PRO A 369 -10.81 4.16 -4.03
C PRO A 369 -10.16 5.11 -5.05
N ARG A 370 -10.96 5.64 -5.97
CA ARG A 370 -10.49 6.64 -6.93
C ARG A 370 -10.36 7.99 -6.22
N LEU A 371 -9.33 8.74 -6.61
CA LEU A 371 -9.06 10.07 -6.09
C LEU A 371 -9.26 11.15 -7.15
N TYR A 372 -10.02 10.87 -8.22
CA TYR A 372 -10.25 11.78 -9.35
C TYR A 372 -11.70 11.77 -9.80
#